data_AF-A0A9Q8PED3-F1
#
_entry.id   AF-A0A9Q8PED3-F1
#
_cell.length_a   1.000
_cell.length_b   1.000
_cell.length_c   1.000
_cell.angle_alpha   90.00
_cell.angle_beta   90.00
_cell.angle_gamma   90.00
#
_symmetry.space_group_name_H-M   'P 1'
#
loop_
_entity.id
_entity.type
_entity.pdbx_description
1 polymer ?
#
loop_
_entity_poly.entity_id
_entity_poly.type
_entity_poly.pdbx_seq_one_letter_code
_entity_poly.pdbx_strand_id
1 'polypeptide(L)'
;MGPIAEPEIPYTDVLLVGAGFATYTLLNKLRRQGLSVKILERGASAGGIWYWNCCPGARVDSDTPIYQLFDKELWEDFTYKERYTLHGPSFDDTLSTSTRTTFDTKKSQWLIECTDESQYWCKWFIPNLGFALKNYSPPFPDINNFKGEKRVAVVGTGASGIQTIQELGPKTEELTVYQRTPNMCLPMNQKKPDPAEEEKKKQDGTYEKLINDTRSTFAGFTYDFIDKKTFDDSPEGGFRYWLNTYSDMLFDDKANDQAYDSWRRQVLKRMTDPEKQKILAPERKPHPWGTKRPSLEQRYYEVVNEPHVEITDVNANPIEEVKAEGIVTPKGLREFDILVLATGFDSVTGSLAQLNIQDTEGRTIGEHWKNGTKTSMGIAIPGFPNMFFCYGPQAPTAISNGPSCTQFQAEWIEEAMKRIQKDGITKFEAKQDAEDDWCKRMNEAWDATLFPMAKSWYSGGNIPGKNIEPLNWAGGMPEYVDSLHKSLENDYQGWHYAKA
;
A
#
# COMPACT_ATOMS: atom_id res chain seq x y z
N MET A 1 28.76 32.93 35.50
CA MET A 1 27.97 31.84 34.89
C MET A 1 28.87 31.21 33.84
N GLY A 2 29.30 29.97 34.05
CA GLY A 2 30.05 29.25 33.01
C GLY A 2 29.15 28.99 31.80
N PRO A 3 29.70 28.81 30.60
CA PRO A 3 28.91 28.44 29.44
C PRO A 3 28.17 27.13 29.75
N ILE A 4 26.84 27.16 29.68
CA ILE A 4 26.02 25.96 29.70
C ILE A 4 26.42 25.20 28.43
N ALA A 5 27.03 24.04 28.59
CA ALA A 5 27.32 23.17 27.45
C ALA A 5 25.98 22.87 26.75
N GLU A 6 25.92 23.12 25.44
CA GLU A 6 24.75 22.72 24.66
C GLU A 6 24.55 21.21 24.84
N PRO A 7 23.30 20.76 25.07
CA PRO A 7 23.02 19.34 25.23
C PRO A 7 23.46 18.58 23.97
N GLU A 8 24.21 17.49 24.17
CA GLU A 8 24.71 16.66 23.08
C GLU A 8 23.53 15.99 22.36
N ILE A 9 23.45 16.14 21.04
CA ILE A 9 22.41 15.51 20.22
C ILE A 9 22.61 13.98 20.25
N PRO A 10 21.62 13.19 20.69
CA PRO A 10 21.74 11.74 20.81
C PRO A 10 22.00 11.06 19.45
N TYR A 11 22.83 10.02 19.48
CA TYR A 11 23.17 9.19 18.32
C TYR A 11 22.53 7.81 18.39
N THR A 12 22.10 7.28 17.23
CA THR A 12 21.70 5.88 17.02
C THR A 12 22.28 5.39 15.69
N ASP A 13 22.58 4.11 15.55
CA ASP A 13 23.13 3.60 14.28
C ASP A 13 22.09 3.65 13.16
N VAL A 14 20.88 3.18 13.47
CA VAL A 14 19.74 3.17 12.54
C VAL A 14 18.56 3.94 13.13
N LEU A 15 17.99 4.85 12.34
CA LEU A 15 16.72 5.51 12.66
C LEU A 15 15.65 5.09 11.65
N LEU A 16 14.59 4.48 12.16
CA LEU A 16 13.41 4.05 11.40
C LEU A 16 12.30 5.09 11.59
N VAL A 17 11.60 5.45 10.52
CA VAL A 17 10.41 6.34 10.60
C VAL A 17 9.16 5.57 10.20
N GLY A 18 8.13 5.63 11.04
CA GLY A 18 6.88 4.88 10.92
C GLY A 18 6.94 3.56 11.68
N ALA A 19 5.88 3.24 12.42
CA ALA A 19 5.72 2.05 13.26
C ALA A 19 4.74 1.05 12.62
N GLY A 20 4.99 0.70 11.36
CA GLY A 20 4.23 -0.32 10.61
C GLY A 20 5.03 -1.63 10.42
N PHE A 21 4.48 -2.55 9.62
CA PHE A 21 5.09 -3.86 9.35
C PHE A 21 6.57 -3.77 8.96
N ALA A 22 6.93 -2.94 7.97
CA ALA A 22 8.31 -2.78 7.50
C ALA A 22 9.32 -2.49 8.63
N THR A 23 8.94 -1.62 9.57
CA THR A 23 9.78 -1.24 10.70
C THR A 23 9.96 -2.39 11.68
N TYR A 24 8.89 -3.11 12.03
CA TYR A 24 9.03 -4.24 12.97
C TYR A 24 9.72 -5.45 12.36
N THR A 25 9.54 -5.68 11.05
CA THR A 25 10.32 -6.67 10.32
C THR A 25 11.82 -6.37 10.41
N LEU A 26 12.21 -5.09 10.28
CA LEU A 26 13.61 -4.66 10.36
C LEU A 26 14.15 -4.63 11.80
N LEU A 27 13.33 -4.24 12.78
CA LEU A 27 13.76 -3.91 14.13
C LEU A 27 14.58 -5.04 14.78
N ASN A 28 14.03 -6.25 14.81
CA ASN A 28 14.69 -7.40 15.42
C ASN A 28 15.91 -7.84 14.62
N LYS A 29 15.83 -7.79 13.29
CA LYS A 29 16.94 -8.14 12.38
C LYS A 29 18.16 -7.24 12.61
N LEU A 30 17.95 -5.93 12.71
CA LEU A 30 19.01 -4.96 12.92
C LEU A 30 19.58 -5.02 14.35
N ARG A 31 18.71 -5.14 15.37
CA ARG A 31 19.16 -5.29 16.78
C ARG A 31 20.00 -6.56 17.00
N ARG A 32 19.64 -7.67 16.34
CA ARG A 32 20.43 -8.92 16.38
C ARG A 32 21.82 -8.77 15.77
N GLN A 33 22.04 -7.77 14.91
CA GLN A 33 23.37 -7.42 14.39
C GLN A 33 24.16 -6.48 15.31
N GLY A 34 23.64 -6.15 16.51
CA GLY A 34 24.31 -5.27 17.47
C GLY A 34 24.16 -3.77 17.16
N LEU A 35 23.31 -3.40 16.20
CA LEU A 35 23.05 -2.00 15.87
C LEU A 35 22.09 -1.37 16.88
N SER A 36 22.36 -0.14 17.29
CA SER A 36 21.39 0.68 18.03
C SER A 36 20.30 1.19 17.07
N VAL A 37 19.03 0.94 17.41
CA VAL A 37 17.89 1.25 16.55
C VAL A 37 16.87 2.10 17.30
N LYS A 38 16.50 3.24 16.71
CA LYS A 38 15.42 4.11 17.19
C LYS A 38 14.27 4.16 16.18
N ILE A 39 13.04 4.21 16.67
CA ILE A 39 11.83 4.41 15.88
C ILE A 39 11.27 5.80 16.19
N LEU A 40 10.87 6.53 15.15
CA LEU A 40 10.03 7.73 15.26
C LEU A 40 8.66 7.43 14.64
N GLU A 41 7.60 7.60 15.42
CA GLU A 41 6.21 7.46 14.97
C GLU A 41 5.41 8.72 15.33
N ARG A 42 4.54 9.15 14.41
CA ARG A 42 3.66 10.30 14.63
C ARG A 42 2.44 9.92 15.48
N GLY A 43 1.89 8.74 15.24
CA GLY A 43 0.71 8.21 15.89
C GLY A 43 0.98 7.87 17.34
N ALA A 44 -0.05 7.93 18.18
CA ALA A 44 0.05 7.63 19.61
C ALA A 44 0.38 6.16 19.92
N SER A 45 0.36 5.29 18.91
CA SER A 45 0.73 3.89 19.03
C SER A 45 1.18 3.36 17.67
N ALA A 46 1.87 2.23 17.70
CA ALA A 46 2.20 1.48 16.51
C ALA A 46 0.98 0.88 15.79
N GLY A 47 1.25 0.33 14.61
CA GLY A 47 0.28 -0.34 13.75
C GLY A 47 0.22 0.25 12.34
N GLY A 48 0.83 1.42 12.15
CA GLY A 48 0.88 2.12 10.86
C GLY A 48 -0.53 2.34 10.31
N ILE A 49 -0.83 1.73 9.15
CA ILE A 49 -2.16 1.83 8.52
C ILE A 49 -3.29 1.37 9.45
N TRP A 50 -3.05 0.41 10.35
CA TRP A 50 -4.05 -0.11 11.29
C TRP A 50 -4.31 0.80 12.48
N TYR A 51 -3.43 1.78 12.73
CA TYR A 51 -3.67 2.85 13.70
C TYR A 51 -4.48 3.98 13.06
N TRP A 52 -4.10 4.40 11.86
CA TRP A 52 -4.68 5.59 11.21
C TRP A 52 -5.99 5.32 10.47
N ASN A 53 -6.18 4.13 9.88
CA ASN A 53 -7.27 3.85 8.93
C ASN A 53 -8.30 2.86 9.51
N CYS A 54 -8.99 3.30 10.54
CA CYS A 54 -9.98 2.51 11.29
C CYS A 54 -11.44 2.83 10.89
N CYS A 55 -11.70 3.03 9.60
CA CYS A 55 -13.08 3.26 9.12
C CYS A 55 -13.99 2.06 9.44
N PRO A 56 -15.32 2.23 9.53
CA PRO A 56 -16.24 1.12 9.78
C PRO A 56 -16.00 -0.05 8.81
N GLY A 57 -15.73 -1.23 9.36
CA GLY A 57 -15.47 -2.43 8.57
C GLY A 57 -14.06 -2.55 7.99
N ALA A 58 -13.12 -1.67 8.39
CA ALA A 58 -11.70 -1.73 8.02
C ALA A 58 -11.14 -3.14 8.25
N ARG A 59 -10.63 -3.77 7.20
CA ARG A 59 -10.26 -5.20 7.22
C ARG A 59 -9.16 -5.53 6.23
N VAL A 60 -8.41 -6.58 6.53
CA VAL A 60 -7.42 -7.16 5.60
C VAL A 60 -8.11 -7.78 4.38
N ASP A 61 -7.41 -7.79 3.25
CA ASP A 61 -7.80 -8.52 2.02
C ASP A 61 -6.83 -9.68 1.70
N SER A 62 -5.92 -9.95 2.62
CA SER A 62 -4.91 -11.00 2.52
C SER A 62 -5.27 -12.13 3.47
N ASP A 63 -5.24 -13.35 2.96
CA ASP A 63 -5.66 -14.54 3.70
C ASP A 63 -4.68 -14.91 4.82
N THR A 64 -5.17 -15.59 5.86
CA THR A 64 -4.29 -16.19 6.87
C THR A 64 -3.44 -17.30 6.26
N PRO A 65 -2.19 -17.50 6.71
CA PRO A 65 -1.55 -16.81 7.82
C PRO A 65 -0.63 -15.65 7.39
N ILE A 66 -0.68 -15.17 6.14
CA ILE A 66 0.43 -14.39 5.56
C ILE A 66 0.31 -12.87 5.78
N TYR A 67 -0.75 -12.38 6.42
CA TYR A 67 -0.87 -10.97 6.79
C TYR A 67 -0.36 -10.70 8.23
N GLN A 68 0.88 -11.10 8.49
CA GLN A 68 1.60 -10.97 9.78
C GLN A 68 3.11 -10.90 9.56
N LEU A 69 3.87 -10.69 10.64
CA LEU A 69 5.33 -10.83 10.64
C LEU A 69 5.73 -12.31 10.53
N PHE A 70 6.80 -12.63 9.80
CA PHE A 70 7.14 -14.02 9.45
C PHE A 70 8.05 -14.72 10.47
N ASP A 71 8.60 -14.01 11.45
CA ASP A 71 9.39 -14.61 12.53
C ASP A 71 8.53 -15.58 13.36
N LYS A 72 8.98 -16.83 13.48
CA LYS A 72 8.23 -17.93 14.11
C LYS A 72 7.76 -17.62 15.53
N GLU A 73 8.66 -17.05 16.32
CA GLU A 73 8.41 -16.58 17.69
C GLU A 73 7.25 -15.59 17.83
N LEU A 74 6.82 -14.94 16.73
CA LEU A 74 5.73 -13.97 16.75
C LEU A 74 4.37 -14.59 16.43
N TRP A 75 4.34 -15.72 15.73
CA TRP A 75 3.09 -16.33 15.28
C TRP A 75 2.81 -17.70 15.88
N GLU A 76 3.78 -18.38 16.49
CA GLU A 76 3.58 -19.71 17.07
C GLU A 76 2.48 -19.73 18.13
N ASP A 77 2.44 -18.73 19.02
CA ASP A 77 1.42 -18.61 20.08
C ASP A 77 0.21 -17.74 19.68
N PHE A 78 0.18 -17.23 18.44
CA PHE A 78 -0.89 -16.35 17.96
C PHE A 78 -1.88 -17.08 17.07
N THR A 79 -3.19 -16.88 17.29
CA THR A 79 -4.24 -17.47 16.46
C THR A 79 -5.25 -16.40 16.04
N TYR A 80 -5.48 -16.30 14.72
CA TYR A 80 -6.49 -15.42 14.17
C TYR A 80 -7.90 -15.83 14.58
N LYS A 81 -8.74 -14.85 14.93
CA LYS A 81 -10.17 -15.07 15.21
C LYS A 81 -11.03 -15.15 13.95
N GLU A 82 -10.56 -14.55 12.87
CA GLU A 82 -11.23 -14.47 11.58
C GLU A 82 -10.20 -14.62 10.46
N ARG A 83 -10.58 -15.26 9.36
CA ARG A 83 -9.73 -15.42 8.16
C ARG A 83 -9.28 -14.08 7.59
N TYR A 84 -10.15 -13.06 7.67
CA TYR A 84 -9.80 -11.68 7.36
C TYR A 84 -10.04 -10.79 8.60
N THR A 85 -8.98 -10.54 9.38
CA THR A 85 -9.03 -9.80 10.65
C THR A 85 -9.29 -8.29 10.51
N LEU A 86 -9.83 -7.69 11.58
CA LEU A 86 -10.14 -6.27 11.73
C LEU A 86 -8.97 -5.43 12.28
N HIS A 87 -7.93 -6.03 12.88
CA HIS A 87 -6.89 -5.29 13.62
C HIS A 87 -5.48 -5.86 13.42
N GLY A 88 -4.49 -4.97 13.31
CA GLY A 88 -3.05 -5.26 13.34
C GLY A 88 -2.44 -5.11 14.75
N PRO A 89 -1.15 -5.45 14.93
CA PRO A 89 -0.48 -5.39 16.23
C PRO A 89 -0.19 -3.94 16.70
N SER A 90 -0.03 -3.75 18.02
CA SER A 90 0.32 -2.49 18.70
C SER A 90 1.59 -2.68 19.54
N PHE A 91 2.41 -1.63 19.62
CA PHE A 91 3.70 -1.56 20.32
C PHE A 91 3.91 -0.14 20.88
N ASP A 92 4.75 0.00 21.91
CA ASP A 92 5.14 1.28 22.52
C ASP A 92 6.33 1.90 21.79
N ASP A 93 6.20 3.14 21.30
CA ASP A 93 7.23 3.84 20.54
C ASP A 93 7.38 5.32 20.94
N THR A 94 8.50 5.94 20.53
CA THR A 94 8.74 7.38 20.74
C THR A 94 7.88 8.21 19.79
N LEU A 95 7.03 9.05 20.37
CA LEU A 95 6.07 9.92 19.68
C LEU A 95 6.77 11.18 19.17
N SER A 96 7.16 11.20 17.89
CA SER A 96 7.65 12.42 17.26
C SER A 96 7.64 12.34 15.73
N THR A 97 7.46 13.49 15.06
CA THR A 97 7.47 13.60 13.59
C THR A 97 8.66 14.44 13.16
N SER A 98 9.40 14.01 12.12
CA SER A 98 10.47 14.83 11.57
C SER A 98 9.91 16.08 10.87
N THR A 99 10.48 17.25 11.17
CA THR A 99 10.25 18.52 10.47
C THR A 99 11.28 18.74 9.36
N ARG A 100 12.52 18.28 9.56
CA ARG A 100 13.62 18.39 8.62
C ARG A 100 14.62 17.25 8.83
N THR A 101 15.10 16.69 7.73
CA THR A 101 16.11 15.63 7.76
C THR A 101 17.20 15.97 6.73
N THR A 102 18.45 16.07 7.16
CA THR A 102 19.58 16.48 6.30
C THR A 102 20.79 15.58 6.47
N PHE A 103 21.55 15.35 5.41
CA PHE A 103 22.80 14.57 5.48
C PHE A 103 24.03 15.45 5.66
N ASP A 104 24.82 15.18 6.71
CA ASP A 104 26.13 15.77 6.93
C ASP A 104 27.20 14.94 6.20
N THR A 105 27.73 15.49 5.12
CA THR A 105 28.73 14.83 4.27
C THR A 105 30.09 14.65 4.94
N LYS A 106 30.43 15.45 5.96
CA LYS A 106 31.69 15.31 6.71
C LYS A 106 31.61 14.18 7.72
N LYS A 107 30.45 14.02 8.36
CA LYS A 107 30.19 12.95 9.33
C LYS A 107 29.72 11.64 8.69
N SER A 108 29.24 11.69 7.44
CA SER A 108 28.49 10.62 6.80
C SER A 108 27.28 10.17 7.65
N GLN A 109 26.52 11.14 8.16
CA GLN A 109 25.40 10.92 9.09
C GLN A 109 24.21 11.81 8.74
N TRP A 110 23.01 11.33 9.05
CA TRP A 110 21.76 12.08 8.98
C TRP A 110 21.50 12.80 10.30
N LEU A 111 21.12 14.07 10.20
CA LEU A 111 20.49 14.83 11.28
C LEU A 111 18.98 14.85 11.05
N ILE A 112 18.23 14.40 12.05
CA ILE A 112 16.77 14.42 12.05
C ILE A 112 16.33 15.44 13.09
N GLU A 113 15.60 16.45 12.65
CA GLU A 113 14.95 17.46 13.47
C GLU A 113 13.46 17.14 13.54
N CYS A 114 12.87 17.28 14.72
CA CYS A 114 11.51 16.86 15.01
C CYS A 114 10.57 18.03 15.37
N THR A 115 9.27 17.77 15.35
CA THR A 115 8.21 18.73 15.70
C THR A 115 8.20 19.13 17.18
N ASP A 116 8.72 18.26 18.04
CA ASP A 116 8.87 18.48 19.48
C ASP A 116 10.23 19.09 19.85
N GLU A 117 10.94 19.65 18.86
CA GLU A 117 12.29 20.23 18.99
C GLU A 117 13.39 19.22 19.32
N SER A 118 13.07 17.92 19.44
CA SER A 118 14.10 16.89 19.59
C SER A 118 14.92 16.73 18.31
N GLN A 119 16.18 16.34 18.49
CA GLN A 119 17.12 16.08 17.40
C GLN A 119 17.80 14.73 17.59
N TYR A 120 18.12 14.08 16.48
CA TYR A 120 18.82 12.78 16.47
C TYR A 120 19.86 12.75 15.36
N TRP A 121 21.06 12.23 15.68
CA TRP A 121 22.01 11.78 14.68
C TRP A 121 21.80 10.30 14.40
N CYS A 122 21.85 9.90 13.13
CA CYS A 122 22.04 8.51 12.77
C CYS A 122 22.94 8.31 11.57
N LYS A 123 23.51 7.10 11.42
CA LYS A 123 24.27 6.75 10.21
C LYS A 123 23.33 6.29 9.10
N TRP A 124 22.37 5.43 9.44
CA TRP A 124 21.44 4.81 8.51
C TRP A 124 20.03 5.31 8.78
N PHE A 125 19.37 5.83 7.75
CA PHE A 125 18.04 6.41 7.85
C PHE A 125 17.05 5.62 7.01
N ILE A 126 15.98 5.09 7.60
CA ILE A 126 15.04 4.21 6.90
C ILE A 126 13.59 4.68 7.10
N PRO A 127 13.09 5.60 6.26
CA PRO A 127 11.71 6.08 6.34
C PRO A 127 10.70 5.08 5.74
N ASN A 128 10.08 4.28 6.60
CA ASN A 128 9.07 3.26 6.27
C ASN A 128 7.64 3.81 6.37
N LEU A 129 7.31 4.80 5.55
CA LEU A 129 6.08 5.59 5.68
C LEU A 129 4.83 4.91 5.06
N GLY A 130 5.03 3.83 4.30
CA GLY A 130 3.97 3.18 3.52
C GLY A 130 3.39 4.06 2.41
N PHE A 131 2.37 3.56 1.70
CA PHE A 131 1.82 4.23 0.52
C PHE A 131 0.63 5.17 0.79
N ALA A 132 0.06 5.19 2.00
CA ALA A 132 -1.25 5.81 2.27
C ALA A 132 -1.19 6.87 3.39
N LEU A 133 -0.19 7.75 3.35
CA LEU A 133 -0.04 8.80 4.36
C LEU A 133 -0.76 10.10 4.01
N LYS A 134 -0.76 10.51 2.74
CA LYS A 134 -1.36 11.77 2.27
C LYS A 134 -2.76 11.53 1.71
N ASN A 135 -3.79 11.80 2.52
CA ASN A 135 -5.19 11.72 2.08
C ASN A 135 -5.46 12.66 0.89
N TYR A 136 -6.34 12.24 -0.02
CA TYR A 136 -6.84 13.10 -1.09
C TYR A 136 -8.28 13.52 -0.80
N SER A 137 -8.48 14.81 -0.56
CA SER A 137 -9.81 15.43 -0.46
C SER A 137 -10.08 16.24 -1.74
N PRO A 138 -11.23 16.05 -2.41
CA PRO A 138 -11.65 16.94 -3.48
C PRO A 138 -11.74 18.40 -2.98
N PRO A 139 -11.42 19.40 -3.83
CA PRO A 139 -11.29 20.79 -3.41
C PRO A 139 -12.64 21.51 -3.30
N PHE A 140 -13.57 20.97 -2.51
CA PHE A 140 -14.84 21.62 -2.21
C PHE A 140 -14.73 22.44 -0.92
N PRO A 141 -15.03 23.76 -0.92
CA PRO A 141 -14.82 24.63 0.25
C PRO A 141 -15.58 24.20 1.51
N ASP A 142 -16.86 23.83 1.39
CA ASP A 142 -17.73 23.55 2.55
C ASP A 142 -17.80 22.06 2.94
N ILE A 143 -16.81 21.26 2.52
CA ILE A 143 -16.79 19.81 2.71
C ILE A 143 -16.78 19.35 4.18
N ASN A 144 -16.45 20.25 5.12
CA ASN A 144 -16.36 19.98 6.55
C ASN A 144 -17.54 20.53 7.37
N ASN A 145 -18.58 21.07 6.72
CA ASN A 145 -19.63 21.85 7.39
C ASN A 145 -20.93 21.06 7.68
N PHE A 146 -20.92 19.74 7.47
CA PHE A 146 -22.06 18.85 7.70
C PHE A 146 -22.38 18.68 9.19
N LYS A 147 -23.67 18.63 9.54
CA LYS A 147 -24.15 18.51 10.93
C LYS A 147 -25.32 17.52 11.02
N GLY A 148 -25.29 16.65 12.03
CA GLY A 148 -26.33 15.66 12.32
C GLY A 148 -25.78 14.22 12.36
N GLU A 149 -26.65 13.21 12.32
CA GLU A 149 -26.23 11.81 12.54
C GLU A 149 -26.87 10.75 11.62
N LYS A 150 -27.90 11.06 10.80
CA LYS A 150 -28.78 10.02 10.23
C LYS A 150 -28.67 9.82 8.72
N ARG A 151 -28.54 10.90 7.95
CA ARG A 151 -28.45 10.87 6.47
C ARG A 151 -27.00 10.87 6.05
N VAL A 152 -26.54 9.80 5.39
CA VAL A 152 -25.12 9.62 5.08
C VAL A 152 -24.86 9.65 3.59
N ALA A 153 -23.85 10.42 3.19
CA ALA A 153 -23.25 10.36 1.85
C ALA A 153 -21.88 9.69 1.93
N VAL A 154 -21.60 8.74 1.02
CA VAL A 154 -20.26 8.16 0.84
C VAL A 154 -19.76 8.51 -0.55
N VAL A 155 -18.63 9.22 -0.64
CA VAL A 155 -18.00 9.57 -1.92
C VAL A 155 -16.80 8.66 -2.15
N GLY A 156 -16.89 7.84 -3.20
CA GLY A 156 -15.83 6.91 -3.58
C GLY A 156 -16.15 5.46 -3.23
N THR A 157 -15.80 4.57 -4.16
CA THR A 157 -16.06 3.12 -4.11
C THR A 157 -14.75 2.32 -4.20
N GLY A 158 -13.66 2.89 -3.66
CA GLY A 158 -12.45 2.11 -3.36
C GLY A 158 -12.69 1.16 -2.18
N ALA A 159 -11.65 0.42 -1.77
CA ALA A 159 -11.74 -0.55 -0.67
C ALA A 159 -12.34 0.05 0.62
N SER A 160 -11.89 1.22 1.03
CA SER A 160 -12.42 1.92 2.22
C SER A 160 -13.90 2.25 2.08
N GLY A 161 -14.34 2.69 0.90
CA GLY A 161 -15.74 3.00 0.62
C GLY A 161 -16.60 1.75 0.68
N ILE A 162 -16.16 0.65 0.06
CA ILE A 162 -16.88 -0.63 0.06
C ILE A 162 -17.01 -1.21 1.46
N GLN A 163 -15.93 -1.19 2.25
CA GLN A 163 -15.94 -1.64 3.65
C GLN A 163 -16.90 -0.79 4.49
N THR A 164 -16.83 0.54 4.32
CA THR A 164 -17.70 1.48 5.06
C THR A 164 -19.17 1.33 4.67
N ILE A 165 -19.49 1.25 3.38
CA ILE A 165 -20.87 1.10 2.87
C ILE A 165 -21.52 -0.16 3.43
N GLN A 166 -20.80 -1.29 3.47
CA GLN A 166 -21.31 -2.54 4.02
C GLN A 166 -21.70 -2.44 5.51
N GLU A 167 -21.04 -1.57 6.27
CA GLU A 167 -21.30 -1.40 7.69
C GLU A 167 -22.32 -0.29 7.98
N LEU A 168 -22.38 0.74 7.14
CA LEU A 168 -23.31 1.86 7.31
C LEU A 168 -24.69 1.58 6.73
N GLY A 169 -24.81 0.86 5.61
CA GLY A 169 -26.10 0.60 4.96
C GLY A 169 -27.17 0.05 5.90
N PRO A 170 -26.89 -1.02 6.68
CA PRO A 170 -27.85 -1.58 7.64
C PRO A 170 -28.16 -0.69 8.86
N LYS A 171 -27.44 0.40 9.07
CA LYS A 171 -27.51 1.26 10.26
C LYS A 171 -28.05 2.67 9.98
N THR A 172 -28.22 3.02 8.72
CA THR A 172 -28.61 4.37 8.29
C THR A 172 -30.05 4.37 7.80
N GLU A 173 -30.78 5.46 8.06
CA GLU A 173 -32.14 5.63 7.54
C GLU A 173 -32.12 5.88 6.03
N GLU A 174 -31.12 6.64 5.55
CA GLU A 174 -30.83 6.86 4.13
C GLU A 174 -29.32 6.88 3.90
N LEU A 175 -28.88 6.20 2.83
CA LEU A 175 -27.49 6.20 2.38
C LEU A 175 -27.43 6.55 0.89
N THR A 176 -26.60 7.52 0.52
CA THR A 176 -26.29 7.81 -0.89
C THR A 176 -24.82 7.58 -1.18
N VAL A 177 -24.53 6.75 -2.18
CA VAL A 177 -23.19 6.42 -2.64
C VAL A 177 -22.89 7.16 -3.94
N TYR A 178 -21.84 7.96 -3.96
CA TYR A 178 -21.35 8.67 -5.15
C TYR A 178 -20.18 7.89 -5.75
N GLN A 179 -20.44 7.22 -6.87
CA GLN A 179 -19.51 6.35 -7.55
C GLN A 179 -19.01 6.99 -8.86
N ARG A 180 -17.68 7.06 -9.03
CA ARG A 180 -17.05 7.44 -10.31
C ARG A 180 -16.68 6.24 -11.18
N THR A 181 -16.29 5.14 -10.56
CA THR A 181 -15.90 3.92 -11.27
C THR A 181 -16.29 2.75 -10.39
N PRO A 182 -17.04 1.75 -10.89
CA PRO A 182 -17.36 0.58 -10.09
C PRO A 182 -16.09 -0.20 -9.76
N ASN A 183 -16.05 -0.74 -8.54
CA ASN A 183 -15.02 -1.68 -8.15
C ASN A 183 -15.44 -3.08 -8.58
N MET A 184 -14.51 -3.84 -9.15
CA MET A 184 -14.77 -5.22 -9.54
C MET A 184 -14.59 -6.15 -8.35
N CYS A 185 -15.43 -5.99 -7.32
CA CYS A 185 -15.25 -6.66 -6.03
C CYS A 185 -15.29 -8.19 -6.17
N LEU A 186 -14.55 -8.86 -5.30
CA LEU A 186 -14.52 -10.31 -5.18
C LEU A 186 -15.14 -10.74 -3.85
N PRO A 187 -15.86 -11.89 -3.80
CA PRO A 187 -16.41 -12.39 -2.55
C PRO A 187 -15.29 -12.80 -1.59
N MET A 188 -15.32 -12.23 -0.39
CA MET A 188 -14.31 -12.42 0.65
C MET A 188 -14.27 -13.86 1.16
N ASN A 189 -15.41 -14.54 1.24
CA ASN A 189 -15.56 -15.84 1.90
C ASN A 189 -14.97 -15.84 3.31
N GLN A 190 -15.42 -14.87 4.12
CA GLN A 190 -15.05 -14.75 5.53
C GLN A 190 -15.43 -16.01 6.29
N LYS A 191 -14.53 -16.48 7.16
CA LYS A 191 -14.72 -17.67 7.99
C LYS A 191 -14.08 -17.43 9.36
N LYS A 192 -14.62 -18.11 10.37
CA LYS A 192 -13.96 -18.26 11.67
C LYS A 192 -13.05 -19.49 11.59
N PRO A 193 -11.72 -19.34 11.71
CA PRO A 193 -10.81 -20.49 11.76
C PRO A 193 -11.12 -21.36 12.99
N ASP A 194 -10.97 -22.68 12.86
CA ASP A 194 -11.01 -23.58 14.01
C ASP A 194 -9.66 -23.50 14.73
N PRO A 195 -9.60 -23.07 16.02
CA PRO A 195 -8.35 -22.97 16.76
C PRO A 195 -7.55 -24.27 16.80
N ALA A 196 -8.20 -25.44 16.84
CA ALA A 196 -7.50 -26.72 16.86
C ALA A 196 -6.87 -27.07 15.50
N GLU A 197 -7.53 -26.67 14.41
CA GLU A 197 -6.98 -26.82 13.06
C GLU A 197 -5.80 -25.87 12.83
N GLU A 198 -5.92 -24.62 13.27
CA GLU A 198 -4.82 -23.65 13.18
C GLU A 198 -3.61 -24.09 14.02
N GLU A 199 -3.82 -24.58 15.23
CA GLU A 199 -2.75 -25.13 16.06
C GLU A 199 -2.08 -26.33 15.39
N LYS A 200 -2.86 -27.24 14.81
CA LYS A 200 -2.32 -28.35 14.02
C LYS A 200 -1.46 -27.88 12.85
N LYS A 201 -1.91 -26.86 12.09
CA LYS A 201 -1.16 -26.29 10.95
C LYS A 201 0.17 -25.66 11.36
N LYS A 202 0.26 -25.11 12.57
CA LYS A 202 1.53 -24.60 13.12
C LYS A 202 2.46 -25.75 13.52
N GLN A 203 1.91 -26.81 14.11
CA GLN A 203 2.70 -27.95 14.58
C GLN A 203 3.21 -28.85 13.44
N ASP A 204 2.42 -29.01 12.37
CA ASP A 204 2.77 -29.88 11.24
C ASP A 204 3.60 -29.21 10.13
N GLY A 205 3.97 -27.93 10.31
CA GLY A 205 4.81 -27.18 9.38
C GLY A 205 4.04 -26.50 8.23
N THR A 206 2.70 -26.54 8.24
CA THR A 206 1.89 -25.90 7.19
C THR A 206 2.08 -24.39 7.17
N TYR A 207 2.20 -23.71 8.32
CA TYR A 207 2.44 -22.27 8.37
C TYR A 207 3.77 -21.89 7.71
N GLU A 208 4.86 -22.59 8.06
CA GLU A 208 6.18 -22.39 7.45
C GLU A 208 6.13 -22.61 5.94
N LYS A 209 5.43 -23.66 5.48
CA LYS A 209 5.25 -23.91 4.05
C LYS A 209 4.53 -22.75 3.37
N LEU A 210 3.39 -22.30 3.90
CA LEU A 210 2.60 -21.21 3.31
C LEU A 210 3.37 -19.89 3.27
N ILE A 211 4.12 -19.59 4.33
CA ILE A 211 5.03 -18.43 4.37
C ILE A 211 6.11 -18.57 3.31
N ASN A 212 6.74 -19.74 3.18
CA ASN A 212 7.78 -19.97 2.17
C ASN A 212 7.25 -19.91 0.73
N ASP A 213 6.03 -20.39 0.49
CA ASP A 213 5.38 -20.32 -0.83
C ASP A 213 5.29 -18.86 -1.31
N THR A 214 5.11 -17.88 -0.41
CA THR A 214 5.05 -16.45 -0.78
C THR A 214 6.31 -15.93 -1.49
N ARG A 215 7.45 -16.62 -1.37
CA ARG A 215 8.70 -16.22 -2.03
C ARG A 215 8.70 -16.49 -3.53
N SER A 216 7.90 -17.47 -3.98
CA SER A 216 7.88 -17.88 -5.38
C SER A 216 6.66 -17.38 -6.14
N THR A 217 5.70 -16.73 -5.49
CA THR A 217 4.47 -16.26 -6.16
C THR A 217 4.58 -14.83 -6.67
N PHE A 218 3.87 -14.52 -7.77
CA PHE A 218 3.90 -13.21 -8.42
C PHE A 218 3.69 -12.02 -7.46
N ALA A 219 2.77 -12.14 -6.50
CA ALA A 219 2.41 -11.05 -5.60
C ALA A 219 2.66 -11.35 -4.11
N GLY A 220 3.42 -12.40 -3.80
CA GLY A 220 3.72 -12.75 -2.41
C GLY A 220 2.51 -13.28 -1.62
N PHE A 221 1.51 -13.85 -2.30
CA PHE A 221 0.42 -14.59 -1.68
C PHE A 221 0.74 -16.10 -1.58
N THR A 222 -0.13 -16.88 -0.93
CA THR A 222 -0.06 -18.35 -0.89
C THR A 222 -0.56 -19.03 -2.18
N TYR A 223 -0.83 -18.23 -3.21
CA TYR A 223 -1.35 -18.65 -4.50
C TYR A 223 -0.72 -17.79 -5.60
N ASP A 224 -0.78 -18.28 -6.82
CA ASP A 224 -0.25 -17.60 -8.00
C ASP A 224 -1.14 -17.85 -9.22
N PHE A 225 -0.79 -17.24 -10.35
CA PHE A 225 -1.35 -17.58 -11.64
C PHE A 225 -1.22 -19.07 -11.91
N ILE A 226 -2.24 -19.61 -12.56
CA ILE A 226 -2.25 -20.97 -13.08
C ILE A 226 -1.37 -20.97 -14.32
N ASP A 227 -0.50 -21.96 -14.46
CA ASP A 227 0.37 -22.17 -15.63
C ASP A 227 -0.43 -22.71 -16.84
N LYS A 228 -1.44 -21.92 -17.25
CA LYS A 228 -2.31 -22.14 -18.40
C LYS A 228 -2.78 -20.79 -18.91
N LYS A 229 -3.02 -20.69 -20.21
CA LYS A 229 -3.72 -19.57 -20.84
C LYS A 229 -5.22 -19.80 -20.85
N THR A 230 -5.97 -18.71 -20.92
CA THR A 230 -7.44 -18.73 -20.80
C THR A 230 -8.11 -19.59 -21.87
N PHE A 231 -7.62 -19.54 -23.11
CA PHE A 231 -8.22 -20.27 -24.24
C PHE A 231 -7.59 -21.66 -24.51
N ASP A 232 -6.57 -22.03 -23.74
CA ASP A 232 -5.92 -23.36 -23.83
C ASP A 232 -6.54 -24.37 -22.84
N ASP A 233 -7.44 -23.92 -21.95
CA ASP A 233 -8.13 -24.74 -20.97
C ASP A 233 -9.55 -25.11 -21.43
N SER A 234 -10.13 -26.16 -20.84
CA SER A 234 -11.50 -26.55 -21.17
C SER A 234 -12.51 -25.50 -20.67
N PRO A 235 -13.72 -25.41 -21.26
CA PRO A 235 -14.79 -24.50 -20.79
C PRO A 235 -15.22 -24.73 -19.33
N GLU A 236 -14.81 -25.83 -18.70
CA GLU A 236 -15.06 -26.17 -17.30
C GLU A 236 -14.04 -25.53 -16.34
N GLY A 237 -12.91 -25.04 -16.86
CA GLY A 237 -11.93 -24.23 -16.15
C GLY A 237 -12.53 -22.87 -15.79
N GLY A 238 -13.06 -22.73 -14.58
CA GLY A 238 -13.63 -21.46 -14.11
C GLY A 238 -12.57 -20.40 -13.79
N PHE A 239 -12.93 -19.12 -13.91
CA PHE A 239 -12.11 -18.03 -13.36
C PHE A 239 -12.11 -18.08 -11.84
N ARG A 240 -10.93 -18.32 -11.27
CA ARG A 240 -10.61 -18.08 -9.86
C ARG A 240 -10.34 -16.57 -9.63
N TYR A 241 -9.94 -16.19 -8.42
CA TYR A 241 -9.76 -14.80 -7.98
C TYR A 241 -8.60 -14.06 -8.69
N TRP A 242 -8.49 -12.74 -8.41
CA TRP A 242 -7.51 -11.77 -8.96
C TRP A 242 -6.22 -12.33 -9.56
N LEU A 243 -5.31 -12.79 -8.70
CA LEU A 243 -3.97 -13.29 -9.08
C LEU A 243 -3.87 -14.81 -8.87
N ASN A 244 -5.00 -15.51 -8.95
CA ASN A 244 -5.09 -16.96 -8.83
C ASN A 244 -5.78 -17.53 -10.07
N THR A 245 -5.52 -16.98 -11.25
CA THR A 245 -6.22 -17.30 -12.49
C THR A 245 -5.22 -17.50 -13.63
N TYR A 246 -5.66 -17.57 -14.89
CA TYR A 246 -4.79 -17.82 -16.03
C TYR A 246 -3.66 -16.81 -16.16
N SER A 247 -2.50 -17.27 -16.64
CA SER A 247 -1.27 -16.48 -16.72
C SER A 247 -1.32 -15.32 -17.72
N ASP A 248 -2.31 -15.31 -18.62
CA ASP A 248 -2.54 -14.26 -19.62
C ASP A 248 -3.52 -13.17 -19.15
N MET A 249 -4.07 -13.28 -17.94
CA MET A 249 -5.16 -12.42 -17.45
C MET A 249 -4.85 -10.92 -17.42
N LEU A 250 -3.60 -10.56 -17.12
CA LEU A 250 -3.13 -9.17 -17.07
C LEU A 250 -2.40 -8.74 -18.35
N PHE A 251 -2.36 -9.58 -19.38
CA PHE A 251 -1.50 -9.39 -20.56
C PHE A 251 -2.25 -9.51 -21.89
N ASP A 252 -3.40 -10.20 -21.93
CA ASP A 252 -4.23 -10.35 -23.12
C ASP A 252 -5.65 -9.80 -22.88
N ASP A 253 -6.07 -8.86 -23.73
CA ASP A 253 -7.35 -8.16 -23.56
C ASP A 253 -8.57 -9.09 -23.73
N LYS A 254 -8.48 -10.10 -24.60
CA LYS A 254 -9.58 -11.05 -24.83
C LYS A 254 -9.73 -12.04 -23.68
N ALA A 255 -8.61 -12.51 -23.13
CA ALA A 255 -8.59 -13.31 -21.90
C ALA A 255 -9.21 -12.51 -20.75
N ASN A 256 -8.83 -11.24 -20.64
CA ASN A 256 -9.34 -10.33 -19.62
C ASN A 256 -10.85 -10.07 -19.76
N ASP A 257 -11.38 -9.95 -20.99
CA ASP A 257 -12.82 -9.84 -21.25
C ASP A 257 -13.61 -11.03 -20.68
N GLN A 258 -13.07 -12.26 -20.80
CA GLN A 258 -13.75 -13.45 -20.25
C GLN A 258 -13.87 -13.39 -18.72
N ALA A 259 -12.84 -12.89 -18.02
CA ALA A 259 -12.91 -12.69 -16.58
C ALA A 259 -13.90 -11.58 -16.19
N TYR A 260 -13.93 -10.48 -16.94
CA TYR A 260 -14.91 -9.42 -16.72
C TYR A 260 -16.34 -9.92 -16.89
N ASP A 261 -16.62 -10.63 -17.98
CA ASP A 261 -17.94 -11.18 -18.27
C ASP A 261 -18.38 -12.20 -17.22
N SER A 262 -17.46 -13.03 -16.76
CA SER A 262 -17.70 -13.98 -15.67
C SER A 262 -18.04 -13.26 -14.36
N TRP A 263 -17.22 -12.28 -13.96
CA TRP A 263 -17.47 -11.44 -12.79
C TRP A 263 -18.83 -10.75 -12.87
N ARG A 264 -19.13 -10.09 -14.00
CA ARG A 264 -20.38 -9.36 -14.23
C ARG A 264 -21.58 -10.28 -14.08
N ARG A 265 -21.56 -11.47 -14.70
CA ARG A 265 -22.65 -12.47 -14.57
C ARG A 265 -22.90 -12.86 -13.11
N GLN A 266 -21.86 -12.96 -12.28
CA GLN A 266 -22.04 -13.33 -10.87
C GLN A 266 -22.59 -12.16 -10.04
N VAL A 267 -22.14 -10.93 -10.29
CA VAL A 267 -22.66 -9.74 -9.62
C VAL A 267 -24.13 -9.53 -9.93
N LEU A 268 -24.54 -9.63 -11.20
CA LEU A 268 -25.92 -9.41 -11.62
C LEU A 268 -26.92 -10.39 -10.96
N LYS A 269 -26.51 -11.61 -10.64
CA LYS A 269 -27.35 -12.59 -9.92
C LYS A 269 -27.71 -12.16 -8.49
N ARG A 270 -26.95 -11.22 -7.91
CA ARG A 270 -27.11 -10.76 -6.52
C ARG A 270 -27.97 -9.51 -6.40
N MET A 271 -28.39 -8.94 -7.52
CA MET A 271 -29.08 -7.66 -7.58
C MET A 271 -30.40 -7.78 -8.33
N THR A 272 -31.38 -6.98 -7.92
CA THR A 272 -32.73 -6.98 -8.54
C THR A 272 -33.05 -5.67 -9.24
N ASP A 273 -32.40 -4.57 -8.87
CA ASP A 273 -32.62 -3.25 -9.48
C ASP A 273 -31.80 -3.08 -10.78
N PRO A 274 -32.45 -2.95 -11.95
CA PRO A 274 -31.74 -2.85 -13.24
C PRO A 274 -30.95 -1.56 -13.42
N GLU A 275 -31.35 -0.45 -12.76
CA GLU A 275 -30.60 0.80 -12.85
C GLU A 275 -29.32 0.73 -12.02
N LYS A 276 -29.40 0.15 -10.82
CA LYS A 276 -28.20 -0.10 -9.99
C LYS A 276 -27.26 -1.11 -10.65
N GLN A 277 -27.79 -2.13 -11.33
CA GLN A 277 -26.98 -3.09 -12.10
C GLN A 277 -26.14 -2.41 -13.19
N LYS A 278 -26.72 -1.43 -13.93
CA LYS A 278 -25.99 -0.67 -14.96
C LYS A 278 -24.83 0.13 -14.38
N ILE A 279 -24.99 0.66 -13.17
CA ILE A 279 -23.97 1.46 -12.47
C ILE A 279 -22.88 0.56 -11.86
N LEU A 280 -23.26 -0.54 -11.22
CA LEU A 280 -22.34 -1.41 -10.48
C LEU A 280 -21.62 -2.44 -11.37
N ALA A 281 -22.27 -2.93 -12.42
CA ALA A 281 -21.73 -3.94 -13.33
C ALA A 281 -22.09 -3.63 -14.80
N PRO A 282 -21.54 -2.53 -15.36
CA PRO A 282 -21.89 -2.04 -16.70
C PRO A 282 -21.62 -3.07 -17.80
N GLU A 283 -22.30 -2.98 -18.94
CA GLU A 283 -22.03 -3.87 -20.08
C GLU A 283 -20.62 -3.69 -20.64
N ARG A 284 -20.17 -2.43 -20.73
CA ARG A 284 -18.80 -2.10 -21.13
C ARG A 284 -17.91 -2.02 -19.89
N LYS A 285 -16.83 -2.82 -19.87
CA LYS A 285 -15.85 -2.76 -18.77
C LYS A 285 -15.25 -1.35 -18.64
N PRO A 286 -15.23 -0.74 -17.43
CA PRO A 286 -14.70 0.60 -17.23
C PRO A 286 -13.17 0.67 -17.32
N HIS A 287 -12.51 -0.46 -17.11
CA HIS A 287 -11.08 -0.72 -17.28
C HIS A 287 -10.89 -2.24 -17.38
N PRO A 288 -9.74 -2.76 -17.85
CA PRO A 288 -9.50 -4.20 -17.84
C PRO A 288 -9.59 -4.74 -16.40
N TRP A 289 -10.13 -5.94 -16.25
CA TRP A 289 -10.27 -6.60 -14.96
C TRP A 289 -8.91 -6.78 -14.28
N GLY A 290 -8.83 -6.58 -12.96
CA GLY A 290 -7.59 -6.74 -12.20
C GLY A 290 -6.55 -5.63 -12.35
N THR A 291 -6.75 -4.63 -13.23
CA THR A 291 -5.83 -3.48 -13.38
C THR A 291 -5.98 -2.39 -12.31
N LYS A 292 -7.02 -2.53 -11.47
CA LYS A 292 -7.14 -1.89 -10.16
C LYS A 292 -7.33 -2.99 -9.14
N ARG A 293 -6.82 -2.81 -7.91
CA ARG A 293 -6.96 -3.79 -6.82
C ARG A 293 -8.45 -4.12 -6.59
N PRO A 294 -8.91 -5.35 -6.88
CA PRO A 294 -10.26 -5.76 -6.54
C PRO A 294 -10.44 -5.72 -5.03
N SER A 295 -11.52 -5.10 -4.55
CA SER A 295 -11.83 -5.12 -3.12
C SER A 295 -12.54 -6.40 -2.73
N LEU A 296 -12.26 -6.92 -1.54
CA LEU A 296 -13.03 -8.04 -0.99
C LEU A 296 -14.30 -7.53 -0.32
N GLU A 297 -15.43 -8.16 -0.64
CA GLU A 297 -16.73 -7.82 -0.08
C GLU A 297 -17.47 -9.06 0.43
N GLN A 298 -18.40 -8.85 1.34
CA GLN A 298 -19.27 -9.89 1.91
C GLN A 298 -20.74 -9.67 1.51
N ARG A 299 -21.18 -8.41 1.46
CA ARG A 299 -22.58 -8.03 1.26
C ARG A 299 -22.75 -6.70 0.53
N TYR A 300 -21.71 -6.25 -0.19
CA TYR A 300 -21.70 -4.89 -0.74
C TYR A 300 -22.82 -4.68 -1.75
N TYR A 301 -22.98 -5.64 -2.68
CA TYR A 301 -24.00 -5.55 -3.71
C TYR A 301 -25.42 -5.67 -3.14
N GLU A 302 -25.63 -6.53 -2.14
CA GLU A 302 -26.92 -6.67 -1.45
C GLU A 302 -27.30 -5.37 -0.73
N VAL A 303 -26.36 -4.79 0.03
CA VAL A 303 -26.58 -3.52 0.73
C VAL A 303 -26.90 -2.39 -0.24
N VAL A 304 -26.15 -2.26 -1.34
CA VAL A 304 -26.45 -1.23 -2.34
C VAL A 304 -27.79 -1.48 -3.03
N ASN A 305 -28.25 -2.72 -3.13
CA ASN A 305 -29.54 -3.06 -3.73
C ASN A 305 -30.74 -2.74 -2.82
N GLU A 306 -30.55 -2.42 -1.54
CA GLU A 306 -31.64 -2.07 -0.61
C GLU A 306 -32.37 -0.77 -1.04
N PRO A 307 -33.69 -0.65 -0.78
CA PRO A 307 -34.48 0.49 -1.27
C PRO A 307 -34.07 1.87 -0.70
N HIS A 308 -33.53 1.92 0.53
CA HIS A 308 -33.09 3.16 1.16
C HIS A 308 -31.65 3.55 0.82
N VAL A 309 -30.96 2.72 0.02
CA VAL A 309 -29.61 2.99 -0.46
C VAL A 309 -29.68 3.44 -1.92
N GLU A 310 -29.27 4.68 -2.20
CA GLU A 310 -29.11 5.19 -3.56
C GLU A 310 -27.64 5.10 -3.99
N ILE A 311 -27.40 4.77 -5.26
CA ILE A 311 -26.09 4.89 -5.89
C ILE A 311 -26.18 5.82 -7.10
N THR A 312 -25.29 6.81 -7.14
CA THR A 312 -25.21 7.82 -8.19
C THR A 312 -23.90 7.65 -8.97
N ASP A 313 -24.01 7.48 -10.29
CA ASP A 313 -22.87 7.63 -11.20
C ASP A 313 -22.54 9.11 -11.38
N VAL A 314 -21.41 9.54 -10.83
CA VAL A 314 -20.97 10.95 -10.88
C VAL A 314 -20.41 11.36 -12.23
N ASN A 315 -20.18 10.43 -13.17
CA ASN A 315 -19.85 10.83 -14.55
C ASN A 315 -21.09 11.35 -15.28
N ALA A 316 -22.27 10.79 -14.97
CA ALA A 316 -23.54 11.24 -15.51
C ALA A 316 -24.16 12.38 -14.69
N ASN A 317 -23.99 12.36 -13.36
CA ASN A 317 -24.52 13.36 -12.43
C ASN A 317 -23.38 13.89 -11.54
N PRO A 318 -22.52 14.77 -12.05
CA PRO A 318 -21.37 15.26 -11.31
C PRO A 318 -21.76 15.98 -10.02
N ILE A 319 -20.88 15.89 -9.03
CA ILE A 319 -20.94 16.76 -7.84
C ILE A 319 -20.43 18.13 -8.27
N GLU A 320 -21.34 19.10 -8.32
CA GLU A 320 -21.04 20.48 -8.76
C GLU A 320 -20.57 21.34 -7.59
N GLU A 321 -21.21 21.15 -6.42
CA GLU A 321 -20.97 21.92 -5.22
C GLU A 321 -21.25 21.05 -3.99
N VAL A 322 -20.50 21.30 -2.91
CA VAL A 322 -20.79 20.77 -1.59
C VAL A 322 -21.13 21.97 -0.70
N LYS A 323 -22.27 21.91 -0.02
CA LYS A 323 -22.77 22.93 0.90
C LYS A 323 -22.83 22.38 2.32
N ALA A 324 -23.03 23.25 3.30
CA ALA A 324 -23.17 22.84 4.69
C ALA A 324 -24.35 21.88 4.92
N GLU A 325 -25.41 21.99 4.11
CA GLU A 325 -26.62 21.17 4.23
C GLU A 325 -26.53 19.88 3.41
N GLY A 326 -25.66 19.77 2.40
CA GLY A 326 -25.79 18.71 1.40
C GLY A 326 -24.86 18.78 0.19
N ILE A 327 -25.15 17.91 -0.78
CA ILE A 327 -24.41 17.80 -2.05
C ILE A 327 -25.33 18.27 -3.19
N VAL A 328 -24.79 19.11 -4.07
CA VAL A 328 -25.48 19.60 -5.28
C VAL A 328 -25.00 18.81 -6.49
N THR A 329 -25.98 18.32 -7.25
CA THR A 329 -25.79 17.69 -8.56
C THR A 329 -26.76 18.32 -9.56
N PRO A 330 -26.72 17.97 -10.86
CA PRO A 330 -27.75 18.42 -11.81
C PRO A 330 -29.19 18.07 -11.41
N LYS A 331 -29.39 17.11 -10.49
CA LYS A 331 -30.71 16.74 -9.95
C LYS A 331 -31.18 17.67 -8.82
N GLY A 332 -30.36 18.62 -8.38
CA GLY A 332 -30.61 19.52 -7.26
C GLY A 332 -29.78 19.21 -6.02
N LEU A 333 -30.09 19.94 -4.94
CA LEU A 333 -29.49 19.74 -3.61
C LEU A 333 -30.12 18.51 -2.96
N ARG A 334 -29.27 17.60 -2.48
CA ARG A 334 -29.67 16.55 -1.55
C ARG A 334 -28.99 16.75 -0.20
N GLU A 335 -29.80 16.79 0.85
CA GLU A 335 -29.33 17.05 2.20
C GLU A 335 -28.70 15.82 2.86
N PHE A 336 -27.61 16.04 3.59
CA PHE A 336 -26.93 15.00 4.37
C PHE A 336 -26.47 15.54 5.71
N ASP A 337 -26.29 14.63 6.66
CA ASP A 337 -25.80 14.94 8.00
C ASP A 337 -24.33 14.54 8.16
N ILE A 338 -23.90 13.49 7.46
CA ILE A 338 -22.54 12.94 7.48
C ILE A 338 -22.05 12.77 6.05
N LEU A 339 -20.84 13.26 5.77
CA LEU A 339 -20.12 13.03 4.53
C LEU A 339 -18.87 12.17 4.78
N VAL A 340 -18.84 10.97 4.21
CA VAL A 340 -17.68 10.09 4.23
C VAL A 340 -16.90 10.26 2.92
N LEU A 341 -15.65 10.69 3.04
CA LEU A 341 -14.72 10.78 1.90
C LEU A 341 -13.87 9.52 1.82
N ALA A 342 -14.27 8.59 0.97
CA ALA A 342 -13.52 7.40 0.60
C ALA A 342 -12.78 7.61 -0.73
N THR A 343 -12.19 8.80 -0.91
CA THR A 343 -11.59 9.29 -2.16
C THR A 343 -10.12 8.90 -2.35
N GLY A 344 -9.54 8.15 -1.41
CA GLY A 344 -8.20 7.60 -1.48
C GLY A 344 -7.10 8.58 -1.07
N PHE A 345 -5.91 8.36 -1.61
CA PHE A 345 -4.68 9.02 -1.18
C PHE A 345 -3.88 9.49 -2.40
N ASP A 346 -2.98 10.45 -2.19
CA ASP A 346 -1.83 10.65 -3.06
C ASP A 346 -0.83 9.50 -2.81
N SER A 347 -1.15 8.34 -3.39
CA SER A 347 -0.54 7.08 -3.02
C SER A 347 0.92 6.98 -3.46
N VAL A 348 1.67 6.21 -2.67
CA VAL A 348 3.06 5.76 -2.93
C VAL A 348 4.10 6.88 -2.83
N THR A 349 3.98 7.94 -3.63
CA THR A 349 4.97 9.03 -3.65
C THR A 349 4.67 10.11 -2.61
N GLY A 350 3.39 10.37 -2.32
CA GLY A 350 2.97 11.45 -1.43
C GLY A 350 3.57 11.32 -0.03
N SER A 351 3.72 10.09 0.47
CA SER A 351 4.29 9.81 1.79
C SER A 351 5.71 10.36 1.96
N LEU A 352 6.61 10.10 0.99
CA LEU A 352 8.01 10.54 1.03
C LEU A 352 8.18 11.97 0.50
N ALA A 353 7.52 12.33 -0.60
CA ALA A 353 7.73 13.60 -1.30
C ALA A 353 7.30 14.84 -0.49
N GLN A 354 6.41 14.68 0.48
CA GLN A 354 5.95 15.78 1.34
C GLN A 354 6.86 16.06 2.53
N LEU A 355 7.80 15.14 2.84
CA LEU A 355 8.74 15.35 3.94
C LEU A 355 9.93 16.16 3.47
N ASN A 356 10.47 16.98 4.37
CA ASN A 356 11.67 17.77 4.13
C ASN A 356 12.94 16.92 4.38
N ILE A 357 13.09 15.85 3.60
CA ILE A 357 14.30 15.01 3.55
C ILE A 357 15.17 15.54 2.42
N GLN A 358 16.37 16.02 2.76
CA GLN A 358 17.28 16.69 1.82
C GLN A 358 18.47 15.79 1.47
N ASP A 359 18.82 15.78 0.19
CA ASP A 359 20.01 15.12 -0.34
C ASP A 359 21.30 15.87 0.07
N THR A 360 22.46 15.37 -0.39
CA THR A 360 23.76 16.01 -0.09
C THR A 360 23.94 17.43 -0.66
N GLU A 361 23.05 17.88 -1.54
CA GLU A 361 23.04 19.21 -2.17
C GLU A 361 21.91 20.11 -1.62
N GLY A 362 21.13 19.62 -0.66
CA GLY A 362 20.00 20.35 -0.07
C GLY A 362 18.67 20.22 -0.81
N ARG A 363 18.59 19.40 -1.87
CA ARG A 363 17.36 19.16 -2.63
C ARG A 363 16.48 18.12 -1.94
N THR A 364 15.19 18.37 -1.90
CA THR A 364 14.21 17.45 -1.31
C THR A 364 13.87 16.28 -2.24
N ILE A 365 13.34 15.18 -1.69
CA ILE A 365 12.79 14.07 -2.50
C ILE A 365 11.70 14.58 -3.46
N GLY A 366 10.84 15.50 -3.01
CA GLY A 366 9.82 16.12 -3.85
C GLY A 366 10.41 16.88 -5.05
N GLU A 367 11.54 17.55 -4.88
CA GLU A 367 12.26 18.22 -5.97
C GLU A 367 12.95 17.23 -6.92
N HIS A 368 13.50 16.13 -6.40
CA HIS A 368 14.05 15.03 -7.23
C HIS A 368 12.97 14.44 -8.15
N TRP A 369 11.76 14.24 -7.62
CA TRP A 369 10.64 13.64 -8.35
C TRP A 369 9.78 14.64 -9.14
N LYS A 370 10.16 15.92 -9.24
CA LYS A 370 9.35 16.94 -9.94
C LYS A 370 9.03 16.59 -11.40
N ASN A 371 9.88 15.79 -12.03
CA ASN A 371 9.77 15.38 -13.45
C ASN A 371 9.43 13.89 -13.59
N GLY A 372 8.84 13.27 -12.56
CA GLY A 372 8.53 11.84 -12.53
C GLY A 372 9.25 11.13 -11.39
N THR A 373 8.61 10.08 -10.90
CA THR A 373 9.09 9.27 -9.78
C THR A 373 10.24 8.40 -10.23
N LYS A 374 11.37 8.48 -9.52
CA LYS A 374 12.56 7.70 -9.84
C LYS A 374 13.22 7.15 -8.58
N THR A 375 13.56 5.89 -8.61
CA THR A 375 14.23 5.18 -7.54
C THR A 375 15.19 4.15 -8.13
N SER A 376 16.18 3.75 -7.34
CA SER A 376 16.96 2.55 -7.61
C SER A 376 16.29 1.37 -6.92
N MET A 377 15.75 0.44 -7.72
CA MET A 377 15.12 -0.83 -7.28
C MET A 377 13.99 -0.65 -6.25
N GLY A 378 13.31 0.50 -6.25
CA GLY A 378 12.25 0.79 -5.30
C GLY A 378 12.67 0.74 -3.82
N ILE A 379 13.96 0.92 -3.53
CA ILE A 379 14.52 0.81 -2.17
C ILE A 379 15.46 1.96 -1.78
N ALA A 380 16.03 2.68 -2.75
CA ALA A 380 16.96 3.78 -2.54
C ALA A 380 16.84 4.86 -3.62
N ILE A 381 17.46 6.03 -3.41
CA ILE A 381 17.50 7.16 -4.36
C ILE A 381 18.94 7.70 -4.44
N PRO A 382 19.51 7.94 -5.63
CA PRO A 382 20.79 8.62 -5.79
C PRO A 382 20.79 10.00 -5.12
N GLY A 383 21.90 10.42 -4.51
CA GLY A 383 22.00 11.66 -3.73
C GLY A 383 21.58 11.53 -2.27
N PHE A 384 20.90 10.45 -1.88
CA PHE A 384 20.45 10.17 -0.51
C PHE A 384 21.25 8.99 0.11
N PRO A 385 22.54 9.20 0.46
CA PRO A 385 23.38 8.15 1.00
C PRO A 385 22.87 7.60 2.32
N ASN A 386 23.11 6.32 2.57
CA ASN A 386 22.71 5.60 3.78
C ASN A 386 21.19 5.63 4.05
N MET A 387 20.39 5.99 3.03
CA MET A 387 18.95 6.00 3.11
C MET A 387 18.35 4.84 2.32
N PHE A 388 17.51 4.05 2.98
CA PHE A 388 16.69 3.03 2.34
C PHE A 388 15.22 3.25 2.69
N PHE A 389 14.28 2.65 1.96
CA PHE A 389 12.88 2.63 2.37
C PHE A 389 12.20 1.35 1.90
N CYS A 390 11.28 0.85 2.71
CA CYS A 390 10.46 -0.31 2.35
C CYS A 390 9.06 0.12 1.89
N TYR A 391 8.44 -0.72 1.08
CA TYR A 391 7.05 -0.58 0.64
C TYR A 391 6.73 0.79 0.01
N GLY A 392 7.73 1.33 -0.72
CA GLY A 392 7.71 2.64 -1.34
C GLY A 392 7.47 2.60 -2.86
N PRO A 393 7.76 3.70 -3.56
CA PRO A 393 7.60 3.78 -5.01
C PRO A 393 8.49 2.81 -5.76
N GLN A 394 7.95 2.30 -6.88
CA GLN A 394 8.61 1.42 -7.84
C GLN A 394 9.09 0.07 -7.27
N ALA A 395 8.67 -0.27 -6.04
CA ALA A 395 8.69 -1.65 -5.54
C ALA A 395 7.34 -2.35 -5.87
N PRO A 396 7.19 -3.66 -5.65
CA PRO A 396 5.93 -4.36 -5.90
C PRO A 396 4.76 -3.76 -5.12
N THR A 397 5.01 -3.34 -3.88
CA THR A 397 4.14 -2.52 -3.03
C THR A 397 2.65 -2.87 -3.19
N ALA A 398 1.90 -2.12 -3.99
CA ALA A 398 0.45 -2.26 -4.13
C ALA A 398 -0.02 -3.51 -4.91
N ILE A 399 0.86 -4.08 -5.73
CA ILE A 399 0.67 -5.30 -6.52
C ILE A 399 1.27 -6.49 -5.75
N SER A 400 1.20 -6.45 -4.42
CA SER A 400 1.70 -7.51 -3.56
C SER A 400 0.91 -7.64 -2.26
N ASN A 401 1.21 -8.69 -1.49
CA ASN A 401 0.93 -8.77 -0.06
C ASN A 401 1.94 -7.91 0.70
N GLY A 402 1.44 -6.98 1.52
CA GLY A 402 2.27 -6.02 2.25
C GLY A 402 3.37 -6.67 3.11
N PRO A 403 3.02 -7.54 4.06
CA PRO A 403 4.00 -8.22 4.90
C PRO A 403 5.05 -9.02 4.13
N SER A 404 4.66 -9.74 3.06
CA SER A 404 5.62 -10.47 2.21
C SER A 404 6.60 -9.50 1.53
N CYS A 405 6.11 -8.41 0.93
CA CYS A 405 6.96 -7.40 0.30
C CYS A 405 7.95 -6.80 1.29
N THR A 406 7.47 -6.40 2.47
CA THR A 406 8.31 -5.82 3.51
C THR A 406 9.31 -6.83 4.09
N GLN A 407 8.92 -8.11 4.17
CA GLN A 407 9.82 -9.19 4.59
C GLN A 407 11.03 -9.29 3.66
N PHE A 408 10.81 -9.35 2.35
CA PHE A 408 11.89 -9.58 1.40
C PHE A 408 12.79 -8.36 1.26
N GLN A 409 12.23 -7.15 1.31
CA GLN A 409 13.03 -5.92 1.40
C GLN A 409 13.84 -5.86 2.69
N ALA A 410 13.27 -6.25 3.83
CA ALA A 410 13.97 -6.26 5.11
C ALA A 410 15.09 -7.31 5.16
N GLU A 411 14.91 -8.47 4.54
CA GLU A 411 15.97 -9.48 4.39
C GLU A 411 17.12 -8.99 3.53
N TRP A 412 16.82 -8.27 2.45
CA TRP A 412 17.85 -7.61 1.66
C TRP A 412 18.60 -6.56 2.47
N ILE A 413 17.90 -5.69 3.20
CA ILE A 413 18.53 -4.68 4.08
C ILE A 413 19.37 -5.39 5.16
N GLU A 414 18.86 -6.45 5.76
CA GLU A 414 19.58 -7.25 6.76
C GLU A 414 20.92 -7.76 6.20
N GLU A 415 20.91 -8.32 4.99
CA GLU A 415 22.12 -8.80 4.32
C GLU A 415 23.06 -7.66 3.92
N ALA A 416 22.53 -6.56 3.37
CA ALA A 416 23.31 -5.37 3.03
C ALA A 416 24.04 -4.83 4.27
N MET A 417 23.34 -4.72 5.39
CA MET A 417 23.90 -4.24 6.66
C MET A 417 24.97 -5.17 7.24
N LYS A 418 24.83 -6.50 7.09
CA LYS A 418 25.88 -7.46 7.48
C LYS A 418 27.16 -7.23 6.66
N ARG A 419 27.03 -7.07 5.35
CA ARG A 419 28.19 -6.87 4.47
C ARG A 419 28.84 -5.50 4.67
N ILE A 420 28.03 -4.45 4.82
CA ILE A 420 28.48 -3.08 5.14
C ILE A 420 29.33 -3.07 6.41
N GLN A 421 28.88 -3.73 7.48
CA GLN A 421 29.64 -3.84 8.73
C GLN A 421 30.94 -4.63 8.54
N LYS A 422 30.86 -5.78 7.86
CA LYS A 422 32.03 -6.62 7.56
C LYS A 422 33.10 -5.87 6.77
N ASP A 423 32.70 -5.06 5.80
CA ASP A 423 33.59 -4.38 4.86
C ASP A 423 34.01 -2.98 5.32
N GLY A 424 33.55 -2.53 6.49
CA GLY A 424 33.88 -1.23 7.07
C GLY A 424 33.31 -0.05 6.29
N ILE A 425 32.15 -0.23 5.64
CA ILE A 425 31.51 0.79 4.80
C ILE A 425 30.82 1.84 5.68
N THR A 426 31.13 3.12 5.43
CA THR A 426 30.61 4.28 6.16
C THR A 426 29.60 5.09 5.35
N LYS A 427 29.66 4.98 4.02
CA LYS A 427 28.73 5.58 3.07
C LYS A 427 28.32 4.53 2.04
N PHE A 428 27.02 4.39 1.76
CA PHE A 428 26.46 3.50 0.75
C PHE A 428 25.29 4.20 0.03
N GLU A 429 25.37 4.37 -1.27
CA GLU A 429 24.49 5.25 -2.04
C GLU A 429 24.20 4.65 -3.42
N ALA A 430 22.96 4.70 -3.89
CA ALA A 430 22.61 4.20 -5.22
C ALA A 430 23.29 5.04 -6.32
N LYS A 431 23.76 4.39 -7.39
CA LYS A 431 24.26 5.08 -8.59
C LYS A 431 23.09 5.63 -9.43
N GLN A 432 23.34 6.73 -10.16
CA GLN A 432 22.36 7.25 -11.11
C GLN A 432 22.00 6.21 -12.19
N ASP A 433 22.99 5.48 -12.73
CA ASP A 433 22.75 4.44 -13.74
C ASP A 433 21.82 3.32 -13.23
N ALA A 434 21.83 3.03 -11.92
CA ALA A 434 20.95 2.02 -11.33
C ALA A 434 19.49 2.51 -11.21
N GLU A 435 19.30 3.81 -10.93
CA GLU A 435 17.98 4.45 -10.99
C GLU A 435 17.45 4.48 -12.43
N ASP A 436 18.29 4.87 -13.39
CA ASP A 436 17.89 4.99 -14.80
C ASP A 436 17.53 3.62 -15.41
N ASP A 437 18.32 2.58 -15.14
CA ASP A 437 18.01 1.19 -15.54
C ASP A 437 16.70 0.70 -14.91
N TRP A 438 16.51 0.94 -13.61
CA TRP A 438 15.29 0.53 -12.92
C TRP A 438 14.05 1.24 -13.50
N CYS A 439 14.14 2.54 -13.76
CA CYS A 439 13.06 3.31 -14.38
C CYS A 439 12.71 2.78 -15.77
N LYS A 440 13.72 2.40 -16.57
CA LYS A 440 13.49 1.77 -17.88
C LYS A 440 12.72 0.45 -17.72
N ARG A 441 13.19 -0.44 -16.85
CA ARG A 441 12.58 -1.75 -16.59
C ARG A 441 11.16 -1.63 -16.04
N MET A 442 10.90 -0.65 -15.17
CA MET A 442 9.57 -0.31 -14.66
C MET A 442 8.59 -0.03 -15.81
N ASN A 443 8.98 0.78 -16.78
CA ASN A 443 8.15 1.07 -17.95
C ASN A 443 7.96 -0.15 -18.84
N GLU A 444 9.04 -0.89 -19.15
CA GLU A 444 8.96 -2.11 -19.97
C GLU A 444 8.02 -3.16 -19.37
N ALA A 445 8.14 -3.43 -18.07
CA ALA A 445 7.27 -4.38 -17.37
C ALA A 445 5.82 -3.89 -17.30
N TRP A 446 5.61 -2.58 -17.09
CA TRP A 446 4.28 -1.98 -17.02
C TRP A 446 3.56 -2.00 -18.36
N ASP A 447 4.24 -1.60 -19.44
CA ASP A 447 3.70 -1.52 -20.80
C ASP A 447 3.41 -2.90 -21.41
N ALA A 448 4.06 -3.94 -20.91
CA ALA A 448 3.75 -5.33 -21.29
C ALA A 448 2.39 -5.81 -20.73
N THR A 449 1.82 -5.11 -19.75
CA THR A 449 0.54 -5.47 -19.10
C THR A 449 -0.64 -4.67 -19.64
N LEU A 450 -1.84 -4.96 -19.12
CA LEU A 450 -3.05 -4.17 -19.30
C LEU A 450 -3.16 -2.99 -18.31
N PHE A 451 -2.25 -2.84 -17.33
CA PHE A 451 -2.28 -1.73 -16.37
C PHE A 451 -2.30 -0.32 -16.99
N PRO A 452 -1.58 0.00 -18.09
CA PRO A 452 -1.64 1.30 -18.74
C PRO A 452 -3.05 1.73 -19.16
N MET A 453 -3.95 0.77 -19.42
CA MET A 453 -5.31 1.04 -19.86
C MET A 453 -6.25 1.53 -18.74
N ALA A 454 -5.78 1.54 -17.48
CA ALA A 454 -6.58 1.95 -16.33
C ALA A 454 -6.07 3.26 -15.70
N LYS A 455 -6.98 4.21 -15.51
CA LYS A 455 -6.74 5.38 -14.64
C LYS A 455 -6.80 4.94 -13.17
N SER A 456 -5.68 4.44 -12.66
CA SER A 456 -5.51 3.82 -11.34
C SER A 456 -4.57 4.63 -10.45
N TRP A 457 -4.67 4.46 -9.13
CA TRP A 457 -3.68 4.99 -8.20
C TRP A 457 -2.33 4.27 -8.30
N TYR A 458 -2.29 3.08 -8.91
CA TYR A 458 -1.05 2.38 -9.24
C TYR A 458 -0.12 3.19 -10.18
N SER A 459 -0.69 4.14 -10.91
CA SER A 459 0.03 5.03 -11.82
C SER A 459 -0.16 6.52 -11.50
N GLY A 460 -0.66 6.84 -10.30
CA GLY A 460 -0.96 8.22 -9.90
C GLY A 460 -2.21 8.83 -10.53
N GLY A 461 -2.93 8.10 -11.38
CA GLY A 461 -4.08 8.60 -12.14
C GLY A 461 -5.32 8.95 -11.33
N ASN A 462 -5.34 8.70 -10.03
CA ASN A 462 -6.43 9.15 -9.15
C ASN A 462 -6.29 10.63 -8.74
N ILE A 463 -5.10 11.23 -8.86
CA ILE A 463 -4.82 12.61 -8.42
C ILE A 463 -4.81 13.55 -9.63
N PRO A 464 -5.69 14.57 -9.67
CA PRO A 464 -5.66 15.57 -10.74
C PRO A 464 -4.32 16.29 -10.84
N GLY A 465 -3.80 16.45 -12.06
CA GLY A 465 -2.54 17.16 -12.32
C GLY A 465 -1.26 16.37 -12.04
N LYS A 466 -1.35 15.14 -11.51
CA LYS A 466 -0.18 14.28 -11.30
C LYS A 466 0.22 13.59 -12.62
N ASN A 467 1.52 13.39 -12.82
CA ASN A 467 2.04 12.59 -13.92
C ASN A 467 1.49 11.15 -13.85
N ILE A 468 1.14 10.60 -15.02
CA ILE A 468 0.74 9.20 -15.15
C ILE A 468 1.97 8.39 -15.51
N GLU A 469 2.41 7.55 -14.59
CA GLU A 469 3.66 6.78 -14.71
C GLU A 469 3.59 5.53 -13.83
N PRO A 470 4.34 4.46 -14.10
CA PRO A 470 4.33 3.27 -13.26
C PRO A 470 4.91 3.55 -11.87
N LEU A 471 4.08 3.45 -10.83
CA LEU A 471 4.51 3.64 -9.43
C LEU A 471 4.75 2.32 -8.68
N ASN A 472 4.44 1.18 -9.29
CA ASN A 472 4.61 -0.14 -8.68
C ASN A 472 5.23 -1.11 -9.70
N TRP A 473 6.13 -1.98 -9.23
CA TRP A 473 6.76 -3.00 -10.08
C TRP A 473 5.73 -4.04 -10.52
N ALA A 474 5.55 -4.20 -11.83
CA ALA A 474 4.58 -5.11 -12.43
C ALA A 474 5.17 -6.46 -12.87
N GLY A 475 6.49 -6.67 -12.75
CA GLY A 475 7.16 -7.90 -13.17
C GLY A 475 7.13 -9.05 -12.14
N GLY A 476 6.46 -8.86 -11.01
CA GLY A 476 6.32 -9.86 -9.96
C GLY A 476 7.43 -9.86 -8.91
N MET A 477 7.10 -10.40 -7.73
CA MET A 477 7.96 -10.43 -6.55
C MET A 477 9.26 -11.22 -6.74
N PRO A 478 9.28 -12.41 -7.40
CA PRO A 478 10.53 -13.18 -7.54
C PRO A 478 11.61 -12.44 -8.31
N GLU A 479 11.26 -11.77 -9.42
CA GLU A 479 12.19 -10.98 -10.22
C GLU A 479 12.68 -9.75 -9.45
N TYR A 480 11.79 -9.10 -8.69
CA TYR A 480 12.13 -7.96 -7.85
C TYR A 480 13.18 -8.33 -6.80
N VAL A 481 12.96 -9.45 -6.10
CA VAL A 481 13.86 -9.95 -5.06
C VAL A 481 15.21 -10.36 -5.65
N ASP A 482 15.22 -11.02 -6.82
CA ASP A 482 16.45 -11.35 -7.55
C ASP A 482 17.24 -10.09 -7.92
N SER A 483 16.56 -9.03 -8.38
CA SER A 483 17.17 -7.73 -8.69
C SER A 483 17.83 -7.09 -7.48
N LEU A 484 17.15 -7.11 -6.33
CA LEU A 484 17.71 -6.63 -5.08
C LEU A 484 18.97 -7.41 -4.71
N HIS A 485 18.93 -8.75 -4.67
CA HIS A 485 20.08 -9.57 -4.31
C HIS A 485 21.29 -9.34 -5.23
N LYS A 486 21.07 -9.32 -6.54
CA LYS A 486 22.13 -9.05 -7.53
C LYS A 486 22.80 -7.70 -7.35
N SER A 487 22.11 -6.71 -6.78
CA SER A 487 22.69 -5.39 -6.53
C SER A 487 23.84 -5.40 -5.50
N LEU A 488 23.91 -6.41 -4.63
CA LEU A 488 24.99 -6.61 -3.65
C LEU A 488 26.12 -7.50 -4.18
N GLU A 489 25.97 -8.06 -5.38
CA GLU A 489 27.00 -8.87 -6.05
C GLU A 489 28.02 -7.98 -6.77
N ASN A 490 29.09 -8.60 -7.29
CA ASN A 490 30.12 -7.93 -8.10
C ASN A 490 30.67 -6.65 -7.46
N ASP A 491 31.01 -6.73 -6.16
CA ASP A 491 31.52 -5.61 -5.36
C ASP A 491 30.59 -4.38 -5.37
N TYR A 492 29.30 -4.61 -5.08
CA TYR A 492 28.29 -3.56 -4.98
C TYR A 492 28.18 -2.72 -6.27
N GLN A 493 28.19 -3.36 -7.44
CA GLN A 493 28.28 -2.67 -8.74
C GLN A 493 27.22 -1.56 -8.92
N GLY A 494 26.03 -1.69 -8.33
CA GLY A 494 24.95 -0.70 -8.38
C GLY A 494 25.09 0.48 -7.39
N TRP A 495 26.15 0.51 -6.57
CA TRP A 495 26.27 1.39 -5.41
C TRP A 495 27.60 2.15 -5.42
N HIS A 496 27.57 3.41 -5.04
CA HIS A 496 28.73 4.13 -4.55
C HIS A 496 28.93 3.80 -3.07
N TYR A 497 30.16 3.47 -2.68
CA TYR A 497 30.47 3.24 -1.28
C TYR A 497 31.80 3.86 -0.87
N ALA A 498 31.92 4.20 0.42
CA ALA A 498 33.17 4.65 1.04
C ALA A 498 33.44 3.82 2.29
N LYS A 499 34.73 3.60 2.59
CA LYS A 499 35.20 2.92 3.80
C LYS A 499 35.76 3.94 4.79
N ALA A 500 35.82 3.56 6.06
CA ALA A 500 36.37 4.38 7.15
C ALA A 500 37.84 4.76 6.94
#